data_AF-A0A356IU64-F1
#
_entry.id   AF-A0A356IU64-F1
#
_cell.length_a   1.000
_cell.length_b   1.000
_cell.length_c   1.000
_cell.angle_alpha   90.00
_cell.angle_beta   90.00
_cell.angle_gamma   90.00
#
_symmetry.space_group_name_H-M   'P 1'
#
loop_
_entity.id
_entity.type
_entity.pdbx_description
1 polymer ?
#
loop_
_entity_poly.entity_id
_entity_poly.type
_entity_poly.pdbx_seq_one_letter_code
_entity_poly.pdbx_strand_id
1 'polypeptide(L)'
;MQRNLNSRLVDRYCQNILTQFKNSVVDSITVTDGGSAYSVGDPVVINGDGQGATAEVATETGGVIDTITITNAGSGYSVATVDCSGSGNGDATATATVSLDLLTDLTAFDVHADQQNERLNQVLVNALLSLALTPEQAAAVQTAIDGL
;
A
#
# COMPACT_ATOMS: atom_id res chain seq x y z
N MET A 1 -23.17 -14.96 29.40
CA MET A 1 -23.95 -14.20 28.40
C MET A 1 -22.93 -13.57 27.47
N GLN A 2 -22.56 -14.25 26.37
CA GLN A 2 -21.60 -13.72 25.40
C GLN A 2 -22.21 -12.44 24.83
N ARG A 3 -21.59 -11.28 25.13
CA ARG A 3 -21.98 -10.00 24.52
C ARG A 3 -21.79 -10.19 23.01
N ASN A 4 -22.89 -10.20 22.27
CA ASN A 4 -22.84 -10.17 20.82
C ASN A 4 -21.97 -9.00 20.42
N LEU A 5 -21.05 -9.26 19.50
CA LEU A 5 -20.25 -8.26 18.82
C LEU A 5 -21.14 -7.08 18.41
N ASN A 6 -20.89 -5.91 18.99
CA ASN A 6 -21.64 -4.72 18.64
C ASN A 6 -21.34 -4.38 17.18
N SER A 7 -22.30 -4.50 16.28
CA SER A 7 -22.17 -4.16 14.84
C SER A 7 -21.48 -2.81 14.61
N ARG A 8 -21.75 -1.85 15.50
CA ARG A 8 -21.12 -0.52 15.54
C ARG A 8 -19.59 -0.53 15.64
N LEU A 9 -18.99 -1.54 16.27
CA LEU A 9 -17.53 -1.68 16.36
C LEU A 9 -16.97 -2.18 15.03
N VAL A 10 -17.56 -3.24 14.46
CA VAL A 10 -17.16 -3.77 13.15
C VAL A 10 -17.24 -2.68 12.08
N ASP A 11 -18.34 -1.93 12.06
CA ASP A 11 -18.53 -0.81 11.13
C ASP A 11 -17.42 0.25 11.29
N ARG A 12 -17.06 0.61 12.53
CA ARG A 12 -16.01 1.58 12.81
C ARG A 12 -14.65 1.10 12.31
N TYR A 13 -14.27 -0.15 12.57
CA TYR A 13 -12.97 -0.68 12.12
C TYR A 13 -12.89 -0.76 10.60
N CYS A 14 -13.95 -1.24 9.94
CA CYS A 14 -14.06 -1.24 8.49
C CYS A 14 -13.85 0.17 7.89
N GLN A 15 -14.47 1.20 8.48
CA GLN A 15 -14.31 2.58 8.00
C GLN A 15 -12.90 3.13 8.23
N ASN A 16 -12.26 2.81 9.35
CA ASN A 16 -10.87 3.23 9.61
C ASN A 16 -9.92 2.60 8.58
N ILE A 17 -9.99 1.29 8.38
CA ILE A 17 -9.17 0.55 7.41
C ILE A 17 -9.37 1.11 5.99
N LEU A 18 -10.62 1.34 5.58
CA LEU A 18 -10.91 1.96 4.28
C LEU A 18 -10.33 3.36 4.16
N THR A 19 -10.38 4.15 5.23
CA THR A 19 -9.83 5.51 5.24
C THR A 19 -8.31 5.47 5.11
N GLN A 20 -7.64 4.52 5.74
CA GLN A 20 -6.20 4.33 5.59
C GLN A 20 -5.81 3.99 4.15
N PHE A 21 -6.45 3.00 3.52
CA PHE A 21 -6.14 2.67 2.13
C PHE A 21 -6.40 3.86 1.21
N LYS A 22 -7.54 4.55 1.35
CA LYS A 22 -7.87 5.73 0.54
C LYS A 22 -6.82 6.85 0.64
N ASN A 23 -6.22 7.01 1.81
CA ASN A 23 -5.22 8.03 2.07
C ASN A 23 -3.78 7.51 1.88
N SER A 24 -3.60 6.22 1.60
CA SER A 24 -2.29 5.61 1.38
C SER A 24 -1.74 5.98 0.03
N VAL A 25 -0.43 6.20 -0.03
CA VAL A 25 0.29 6.73 -1.20
C VAL A 25 1.58 5.96 -1.44
N VAL A 26 2.24 6.22 -2.55
CA VAL A 26 3.63 5.76 -2.76
C VAL A 26 4.58 6.67 -1.99
N ASP A 27 5.31 6.11 -1.03
CA ASP A 27 6.15 6.89 -0.10
C ASP A 27 7.50 7.24 -0.67
N SER A 28 8.18 6.25 -1.27
CA SER A 28 9.52 6.44 -1.83
C SER A 28 9.82 5.45 -2.93
N ILE A 29 10.73 5.84 -3.83
CA ILE A 29 11.30 5.00 -4.87
C ILE A 29 12.80 4.91 -4.62
N THR A 30 13.32 3.68 -4.57
CA THR A 30 14.75 3.40 -4.42
C THR A 30 15.26 2.74 -5.70
N VAL A 31 16.26 3.35 -6.33
CA VAL A 31 16.95 2.80 -7.51
C VAL A 31 17.91 1.70 -7.06
N THR A 32 17.79 0.51 -7.65
CA THR A 32 18.68 -0.64 -7.40
C THR A 32 19.73 -0.80 -8.48
N ASP A 33 19.38 -0.48 -9.73
CA ASP A 33 20.30 -0.36 -10.86
C ASP A 33 19.87 0.83 -11.71
N GLY A 34 20.79 1.77 -11.94
CA GLY A 34 20.50 3.00 -12.69
C GLY A 34 20.41 2.81 -14.20
N GLY A 35 20.79 1.63 -14.71
CA GLY A 35 20.73 1.31 -16.14
C GLY A 35 21.55 2.27 -17.01
N SER A 36 21.09 2.52 -18.23
CA SER A 36 21.78 3.38 -19.19
C SER A 36 20.87 4.17 -20.15
N ALA A 37 21.42 5.28 -20.66
CA ALA A 37 20.79 6.19 -21.62
C ALA A 37 19.54 6.93 -21.11
N TYR A 38 19.38 7.12 -19.80
CA TYR A 38 18.32 7.93 -19.22
C TYR A 38 18.68 9.42 -19.18
N SER A 39 17.67 10.27 -19.15
CA SER A 39 17.79 11.72 -18.99
C SER A 39 16.89 12.23 -17.86
N VAL A 40 17.25 13.36 -17.25
CA VAL A 40 16.38 14.05 -16.28
C VAL A 40 15.03 14.38 -16.93
N GLY A 41 13.94 14.02 -16.25
CA GLY A 41 12.56 14.16 -16.73
C GLY A 41 12.03 12.96 -17.50
N ASP A 42 12.83 11.91 -17.70
CA ASP A 42 12.33 10.67 -18.30
C ASP A 42 11.22 10.07 -17.41
N PRO A 43 10.04 9.74 -17.97
CA PRO A 43 8.94 9.21 -17.18
C PRO A 43 9.26 7.79 -16.72
N VAL A 44 8.86 7.50 -15.48
CA VAL A 44 8.91 6.16 -14.89
C VAL A 44 7.49 5.75 -14.52
N VAL A 45 7.08 4.55 -14.91
CA VAL A 45 5.72 4.08 -14.68
C VAL A 45 5.62 3.47 -13.29
N ILE A 46 4.63 3.94 -12.52
CA ILE A 46 4.26 3.31 -11.25
C ILE A 46 3.01 2.47 -11.50
N ASN A 47 3.12 1.17 -11.23
CA ASN A 47 1.99 0.24 -11.25
C ASN A 47 1.59 -0.14 -9.82
N GLY A 48 0.38 -0.66 -9.64
CA GLY A 48 -0.11 -1.06 -8.33
C GLY A 48 -1.64 -1.16 -8.29
N ASP A 49 -2.16 -1.22 -7.07
CA ASP A 49 -3.60 -1.28 -6.76
C ASP A 49 -4.22 0.10 -6.45
N GLY A 50 -3.38 1.11 -6.28
CA GLY A 50 -3.79 2.51 -6.17
C GLY A 50 -3.88 3.22 -7.51
N GLN A 51 -4.15 4.52 -7.47
CA GLN A 51 -4.41 5.34 -8.64
C GLN A 51 -3.65 6.67 -8.59
N GLY A 52 -3.21 7.13 -9.76
CA GLY A 52 -2.74 8.51 -9.97
C GLY A 52 -1.30 8.79 -9.55
N ALA A 53 -0.51 7.78 -9.17
CA ALA A 53 0.91 7.99 -8.89
C ALA A 53 1.70 8.22 -10.19
N THR A 54 2.62 9.17 -10.17
CA THR A 54 3.54 9.49 -11.26
C THR A 54 4.94 9.78 -10.72
N ALA A 55 5.96 9.40 -11.47
CA ALA A 55 7.36 9.67 -11.15
C ALA A 55 8.20 9.89 -12.40
N GLU A 56 9.35 10.51 -12.21
CA GLU A 56 10.32 10.78 -13.27
C GLU A 56 11.76 10.72 -12.74
N VAL A 57 12.71 10.52 -13.65
CA VAL A 57 14.15 10.59 -13.34
C VAL A 57 14.48 12.01 -12.88
N ALA A 58 15.00 12.12 -11.66
CA ALA A 58 15.32 13.42 -11.06
C ALA A 58 16.78 13.80 -11.27
N THR A 59 17.69 12.83 -11.15
CA THR A 59 19.13 13.02 -11.40
C THR A 59 19.73 11.81 -12.09
N GLU A 60 20.68 12.06 -12.97
CA GLU A 60 21.48 11.04 -13.66
C GLU A 60 22.92 11.52 -13.83
N THR A 61 23.84 10.57 -13.95
CA THR A 61 25.25 10.82 -14.29
C THR A 61 25.68 9.99 -15.50
N GLY A 62 25.77 10.63 -16.67
CA GLY A 62 26.25 9.97 -17.88
C GLY A 62 25.28 8.95 -18.47
N GLY A 63 23.99 9.14 -18.24
CA GLY A 63 22.89 8.28 -18.67
C GLY A 63 22.46 7.24 -17.64
N VAL A 64 23.07 7.21 -16.45
CA VAL A 64 22.77 6.27 -15.36
C VAL A 64 21.93 6.99 -14.31
N ILE A 65 20.75 6.46 -13.97
CA ILE A 65 19.87 7.07 -12.98
C ILE A 65 20.51 7.02 -11.59
N ASP A 66 20.59 8.18 -10.93
CA ASP A 66 20.98 8.30 -9.53
C ASP A 66 19.74 8.34 -8.61
N THR A 67 18.72 9.11 -8.99
CA THR A 67 17.48 9.23 -8.20
C THR A 67 16.24 9.38 -9.08
N ILE A 68 15.11 8.89 -8.56
CA ILE A 68 13.77 9.05 -9.13
C ILE A 68 12.95 9.87 -8.13
N THR A 69 12.24 10.90 -8.61
CA THR A 69 11.33 11.69 -7.79
C THR A 69 9.88 11.35 -8.12
N ILE A 70 9.08 11.17 -7.08
CA ILE A 70 7.64 11.03 -7.18
C ILE A 70 7.03 12.43 -7.41
N THR A 71 6.42 12.64 -8.57
CA THR A 71 5.76 13.91 -8.92
C THR A 71 4.31 13.96 -8.45
N ASN A 72 3.67 12.80 -8.33
CA ASN A 72 2.39 12.61 -7.64
C ASN A 72 2.43 11.28 -6.90
N ALA A 73 2.16 11.29 -5.61
CA ALA A 73 2.19 10.08 -4.79
C ALA A 73 0.95 9.19 -4.99
N GLY A 74 -0.10 9.73 -5.64
CA GLY A 74 -1.35 9.03 -5.89
C GLY A 74 -2.17 8.79 -4.63
N SER A 75 -3.03 7.78 -4.67
CA SER A 75 -3.88 7.38 -3.54
C SER A 75 -4.33 5.92 -3.68
N GLY A 76 -4.67 5.25 -2.58
CA GLY A 76 -5.22 3.89 -2.64
C GLY A 76 -4.19 2.77 -2.67
N TYR A 77 -2.89 3.08 -2.61
CA TYR A 77 -1.85 2.07 -2.77
C TYR A 77 -1.70 1.20 -1.51
N SER A 78 -1.68 -0.11 -1.70
CA SER A 78 -1.14 -1.07 -0.71
C SER A 78 0.11 -1.77 -1.23
N VAL A 79 0.23 -1.86 -2.56
CA VAL A 79 1.39 -2.39 -3.25
C VAL A 79 1.68 -1.49 -4.46
N ALA A 80 2.95 -1.18 -4.66
CA ALA A 80 3.40 -0.45 -5.85
C ALA A 80 4.66 -1.09 -6.43
N THR A 81 4.80 -1.04 -7.75
CA THR A 81 6.00 -1.44 -8.48
C THR A 81 6.42 -0.36 -9.45
N VAL A 82 7.70 -0.34 -9.81
CA VAL A 82 8.31 0.66 -10.68
C VAL A 82 8.73 -0.01 -11.98
N ASP A 83 8.35 0.56 -13.12
CA ASP A 83 8.71 0.10 -14.45
C ASP A 83 9.41 1.23 -15.22
N CYS A 84 10.70 1.01 -15.50
CA CYS A 84 11.56 1.93 -16.23
C CYS A 84 11.68 1.58 -17.73
N SER A 85 10.99 0.55 -18.23
CA SER A 85 11.18 0.01 -19.59
C SER A 85 10.75 0.96 -20.72
N GLY A 86 9.97 2.00 -20.40
CA GLY A 86 9.47 2.99 -21.37
C GLY A 86 10.43 4.13 -21.70
N SER A 87 11.59 4.22 -21.03
CA SER A 87 12.57 5.30 -21.16
C SER A 87 14.01 4.76 -21.21
N GLY A 88 14.96 5.59 -21.63
CA GLY A 88 16.36 5.19 -21.81
C GLY A 88 16.51 3.91 -22.64
N ASN A 89 17.30 2.96 -22.12
CA ASN A 89 17.42 1.59 -22.67
C ASN A 89 16.46 0.57 -22.00
N GLY A 90 15.66 1.00 -21.03
CA GLY A 90 14.71 0.13 -20.31
C GLY A 90 15.35 -0.90 -19.37
N ASP A 91 16.62 -0.74 -19.05
CA ASP A 91 17.45 -1.63 -18.23
C ASP A 91 17.60 -1.21 -16.75
N ALA A 92 16.97 -0.10 -16.32
CA ALA A 92 17.02 0.35 -14.94
C ALA A 92 16.05 -0.45 -14.07
N THR A 93 16.42 -0.67 -12.81
CA THR A 93 15.57 -1.33 -11.81
C THR A 93 15.43 -0.44 -10.59
N ALA A 94 14.20 -0.36 -10.08
CA ALA A 94 13.87 0.39 -8.88
C ALA A 94 12.73 -0.29 -8.12
N THR A 95 12.60 0.04 -6.85
CA THR A 95 11.57 -0.49 -5.95
C THR A 95 10.77 0.65 -5.36
N ALA A 96 9.45 0.52 -5.32
CA ALA A 96 8.56 1.43 -4.63
C ALA A 96 8.24 0.90 -3.24
N THR A 97 8.03 1.83 -2.29
CA THR A 97 7.59 1.51 -0.93
C THR A 97 6.26 2.20 -0.66
N VAL A 98 5.42 1.50 0.10
CA VAL A 98 4.10 1.95 0.55
C VAL A 98 4.01 1.58 2.02
N SER A 99 3.69 2.54 2.87
CA SER A 99 3.52 2.34 4.31
C SER A 99 2.05 2.44 4.67
N LEU A 100 1.56 1.41 5.34
CA LEU A 100 0.21 1.36 5.90
C LEU A 100 0.32 1.19 7.41
N ASP A 101 -0.33 2.04 8.18
CA ASP A 101 -0.38 1.91 9.64
C ASP A 101 -1.68 1.21 10.10
N LEU A 102 -1.87 -0.02 9.64
CA LEU A 102 -3.07 -0.80 10.00
C LEU A 102 -3.05 -1.21 11.49
N LEU A 103 -1.87 -1.32 12.10
CA LEU A 103 -1.68 -1.90 13.43
C LEU A 103 -2.22 -1.01 14.55
N THR A 104 -2.09 0.31 14.43
CA THR A 104 -2.59 1.25 15.46
C THR A 104 -4.11 1.21 15.57
N ASP A 105 -4.80 0.97 14.46
CA ASP A 105 -6.26 0.81 14.45
C ASP A 105 -6.71 -0.57 14.94
N LEU A 106 -5.96 -1.64 14.65
CA LEU A 106 -6.31 -2.99 15.08
C LEU A 106 -6.00 -3.27 16.56
N THR A 107 -4.93 -2.69 17.14
CA THR A 107 -4.58 -2.90 18.55
C THR A 107 -5.54 -2.22 19.54
N ALA A 108 -6.28 -1.19 19.11
CA ALA A 108 -7.36 -0.57 19.91
C ALA A 108 -8.57 -1.52 20.15
N PHE A 109 -8.56 -2.68 19.50
CA PHE A 109 -9.58 -3.72 19.61
C PHE A 109 -9.36 -4.71 20.74
N ASP A 110 -8.11 -4.84 21.20
CA ASP A 110 -7.67 -5.92 22.10
C ASP A 110 -8.13 -5.74 23.56
N VAL A 111 -8.72 -4.59 23.92
CA VAL A 111 -9.17 -4.35 25.31
C VAL A 111 -10.41 -5.18 25.70
N HIS A 112 -10.97 -6.04 24.83
CA HIS A 112 -12.25 -6.73 25.10
C HIS A 112 -12.34 -8.24 24.82
N ALA A 113 -11.27 -8.96 24.48
CA ALA A 113 -11.44 -10.29 23.87
C ALA A 113 -10.70 -11.46 24.55
N ASP A 114 -11.31 -12.01 25.61
CA ASP A 114 -11.20 -13.44 25.89
C ASP A 114 -12.24 -14.19 25.03
N GLN A 115 -11.77 -15.10 24.15
CA GLN A 115 -12.53 -16.04 23.30
C GLN A 115 -13.34 -15.48 22.09
N GLN A 116 -13.49 -14.16 21.88
CA GLN A 116 -14.22 -13.61 20.72
C GLN A 116 -13.36 -13.31 19.47
N ASN A 117 -12.02 -13.38 19.55
CA ASN A 117 -11.11 -12.92 18.50
C ASN A 117 -11.20 -13.68 17.17
N GLU A 118 -11.40 -14.99 17.17
CA GLU A 118 -11.35 -15.76 15.91
C GLU A 118 -12.62 -15.58 15.05
N ARG A 119 -13.81 -15.58 15.67
CA ARG A 119 -15.06 -15.24 14.98
C ARG A 119 -15.10 -13.79 14.54
N LEU A 120 -14.38 -12.92 15.24
CA LEU A 120 -14.35 -11.50 15.01
C LEU A 120 -13.38 -11.11 13.91
N ASN A 121 -12.20 -11.72 13.88
CA ASN A 121 -11.28 -11.66 12.75
C ASN A 121 -11.99 -12.15 11.48
N GLN A 122 -12.71 -13.29 11.55
CA GLN A 122 -13.44 -13.78 10.38
C GLN A 122 -14.59 -12.87 9.93
N VAL A 123 -15.32 -12.23 10.86
CA VAL A 123 -16.39 -11.27 10.53
C VAL A 123 -15.82 -9.98 9.96
N LEU A 124 -14.69 -9.48 10.49
CA LEU A 124 -13.99 -8.32 9.96
C LEU A 124 -13.47 -8.61 8.54
N VAL A 125 -12.82 -9.75 8.33
CA VAL A 125 -12.33 -10.19 7.01
C VAL A 125 -13.49 -10.30 6.01
N ASN A 126 -14.61 -10.92 6.39
CA ASN A 126 -15.78 -11.02 5.52
C ASN A 126 -16.43 -9.65 5.22
N ALA A 127 -16.46 -8.75 6.21
CA ALA A 127 -16.97 -7.39 6.02
C ALA A 127 -16.05 -6.58 5.11
N LEU A 128 -14.73 -6.70 5.24
CA LEU A 128 -13.75 -6.03 4.39
C LEU A 128 -13.78 -6.55 2.94
N LEU A 129 -13.95 -7.86 2.74
CA LEU A 129 -14.19 -8.47 1.42
C LEU A 129 -15.46 -7.90 0.74
N SER A 130 -16.44 -7.45 1.52
CA SER A 130 -17.67 -6.84 1.01
C SER A 130 -17.54 -5.34 0.67
N LEU A 131 -16.43 -4.69 1.07
CA LEU A 131 -16.21 -3.24 0.88
C LEU A 131 -15.47 -2.89 -0.41
N ALA A 132 -15.39 -3.82 -1.36
CA ALA A 132 -14.71 -3.66 -2.65
C ALA A 132 -13.21 -3.35 -2.54
N LEU A 133 -12.54 -3.87 -1.49
CA LEU A 133 -11.08 -3.92 -1.45
C LEU A 133 -10.54 -4.77 -2.60
N THR A 134 -9.37 -4.42 -3.11
CA THR A 134 -8.63 -5.30 -4.01
C THR A 134 -8.17 -6.56 -3.25
N PRO A 135 -7.92 -7.69 -3.94
CA PRO A 135 -7.35 -8.89 -3.32
C PRO A 135 -6.07 -8.61 -2.52
N GLU A 136 -5.23 -7.71 -3.02
CA GLU A 136 -3.97 -7.29 -2.40
C GLU A 136 -4.20 -6.52 -1.10
N GLN A 137 -5.14 -5.56 -1.09
CA GLN A 137 -5.55 -4.84 0.11
C GLN A 137 -6.13 -5.77 1.17
N ALA A 138 -6.96 -6.73 0.75
CA ALA A 138 -7.53 -7.73 1.66
C ALA A 138 -6.43 -8.63 2.29
N ALA A 139 -5.43 -9.03 1.51
CA ALA A 139 -4.29 -9.81 2.00
C ALA A 139 -3.40 -9.01 2.98
N ALA A 140 -3.20 -7.72 2.73
CA ALA A 140 -2.48 -6.82 3.64
C ALA A 140 -3.16 -6.73 5.00
N VAL A 141 -4.50 -6.61 5.03
CA VAL A 141 -5.26 -6.62 6.29
C VAL A 141 -5.17 -7.98 6.99
N GLN A 142 -5.30 -9.09 6.26
CA GLN A 142 -5.17 -10.42 6.85
C GLN A 142 -3.81 -10.62 7.52
N THR A 143 -2.73 -10.17 6.88
CA THR A 143 -1.37 -10.25 7.43
C THR A 143 -1.23 -9.44 8.71
N ALA A 144 -1.83 -8.23 8.77
CA ALA A 144 -1.83 -7.41 9.97
C ALA A 144 -2.63 -8.06 11.12
N ILE A 145 -3.72 -8.76 10.80
CA ILE A 145 -4.52 -9.53 11.78
C ILE A 145 -3.74 -10.74 12.31
N ASP A 146 -3.06 -11.49 11.44
CA ASP A 146 -2.32 -12.70 11.83
C ASP A 146 -1.07 -12.41 12.68
N GLY A 147 -0.58 -11.17 12.63
CA GLY A 147 0.57 -10.69 13.41
C GLY A 147 0.24 -10.14 14.81
N LEU A 148 -1.05 -10.05 15.18
CA LEU A 148 -1.52 -9.68 16.52
C LEU A 148 -1.55 -10.90 17.45
#